data_AF-A0A946ZBA8-F1
#
_entry.id   AF-A0A946ZBA8-F1
#
_cell.length_a   1.000
_cell.length_b   1.000
_cell.length_c   1.000
_cell.angle_alpha   90.00
_cell.angle_beta   90.00
_cell.angle_gamma   90.00
#
_symmetry.space_group_name_H-M   'P 1'
#
loop_
_entity.id
_entity.type
_entity.pdbx_description
1 polymer ?
#
loop_
_entity_poly.entity_id
_entity_poly.type
_entity_poly.pdbx_seq_one_letter_code
_entity_poly.pdbx_strand_id
1 'polypeptide(L)' 'MSTTELIEQAMQLPIKDRTLIVTTLIETLTAPDALYEESILEEAQRRSDDVRQGLMEDLSKEEFFAGIDLKK' A
#
# COMPACT_ATOMS: atom_id res chain seq x y z
N MET A 1 -24.47 -2.11 10.68
CA MET A 1 -24.77 -1.37 9.45
C MET A 1 -24.02 -2.03 8.32
N SER A 2 -24.72 -2.45 7.27
CA SER A 2 -24.09 -3.01 6.06
C SER A 2 -23.55 -1.92 5.16
N THR A 3 -22.61 -2.26 4.29
CA THR A 3 -22.12 -1.36 3.23
C THR A 3 -23.24 -0.85 2.34
N THR A 4 -24.27 -1.67 2.09
CA THR A 4 -25.45 -1.28 1.33
C THR A 4 -26.27 -0.20 2.04
N GLU A 5 -26.52 -0.35 3.34
CA GLU A 5 -27.25 0.65 4.14
C GLU A 5 -26.52 2.00 4.21
N LEU A 6 -25.18 1.98 4.20
CA LEU A 6 -24.34 3.18 4.14
C LEU A 6 -24.45 3.91 2.80
N ILE A 7 -24.44 3.16 1.69
CA ILE A 7 -24.55 3.72 0.34
C ILE A 7 -25.95 4.33 0.15
N GLU A 8 -27.00 3.64 0.60
CA GLU A 8 -28.37 4.15 0.53
C GLU A 8 -28.53 5.47 1.30
N GLN A 9 -27.95 5.57 2.50
CA GLN A 9 -27.94 6.82 3.27
C GLN A 9 -27.13 7.92 2.58
N ALA A 10 -25.95 7.59 2.05
CA ALA A 10 -25.13 8.55 1.31
C ALA A 10 -25.86 9.08 0.06
N MET A 11 -26.64 8.25 -0.63
CA MET A 11 -27.41 8.66 -1.80
C MET A 11 -28.47 9.74 -1.51
N GLN A 12 -28.99 9.80 -0.28
CA GLN A 12 -29.97 10.81 0.17
C GLN A 12 -29.35 12.18 0.47
N LEU A 13 -28.02 12.27 0.53
CA LEU A 13 -27.34 13.52 0.82
C LEU A 13 -27.31 14.47 -0.39
N PRO A 14 -27.16 15.80 -0.15
CA PRO A 14 -26.88 16.76 -1.21
C PRO A 14 -25.68 16.36 -2.06
N ILE A 15 -25.69 16.74 -3.33
CA ILE A 15 -24.65 16.34 -4.31
C ILE A 15 -23.23 16.64 -3.82
N LYS A 16 -23.03 17.77 -3.13
CA LYS A 16 -21.73 18.18 -2.58
C LYS A 16 -21.19 17.17 -1.57
N ASP A 17 -22.04 16.70 -0.68
CA ASP A 17 -21.66 15.79 0.41
C ASP A 17 -21.42 14.38 -0.13
N ARG A 18 -22.19 13.97 -1.15
CA ARG A 18 -21.92 12.72 -1.89
C ARG A 18 -20.56 12.74 -2.57
N THR A 19 -20.22 13.86 -3.23
CA THR A 19 -18.91 14.01 -3.86
C THR A 19 -17.78 13.93 -2.85
N LEU A 20 -17.94 14.57 -1.68
CA LEU A 20 -16.94 14.51 -0.61
C LEU A 20 -16.69 13.06 -0.15
N ILE A 21 -17.76 12.31 0.13
CA ILE A 21 -17.67 10.91 0.59
C ILE A 21 -16.95 10.03 -0.44
N VAL A 22 -17.33 10.15 -1.73
CA VAL A 22 -16.72 9.35 -2.81
C VAL A 22 -15.25 9.70 -2.98
N THR A 23 -14.90 10.99 -2.98
CA THR A 23 -13.50 11.42 -3.10
C THR A 23 -12.65 10.88 -1.95
N THR A 24 -13.11 11.01 -0.70
CA THR A 24 -12.38 10.48 0.46
C THR A 24 -12.21 8.96 0.38
N LEU A 25 -13.23 8.22 -0.05
CA LEU A 25 -13.11 6.77 -0.27
C LEU A 25 -12.07 6.43 -1.33
N ILE A 26 -12.06 7.15 -2.46
CA ILE A 26 -11.06 6.96 -3.51
C ILE A 26 -9.64 7.23 -2.96
N GLU A 27 -9.46 8.30 -2.18
CA GLU A 27 -8.19 8.62 -1.55
C GLU A 27 -7.70 7.46 -0.65
N THR A 28 -8.59 6.82 0.11
CA THR A 28 -8.22 5.65 0.93
C THR A 28 -7.77 4.43 0.13
N LEU A 29 -8.22 4.27 -1.12
CA LEU A 29 -7.75 3.19 -1.99
C LEU A 29 -6.34 3.44 -2.53
N THR A 30 -5.88 4.69 -2.48
CA THR A 30 -4.57 5.11 -2.97
C THR A 30 -3.55 5.38 -1.87
N ALA A 31 -4.03 5.59 -0.63
CA ALA A 31 -3.16 5.74 0.51
C ALA A 31 -2.47 4.39 0.80
N PRO A 32 -1.14 4.35 1.03
CA PRO A 32 -0.55 3.20 1.67
C PRO A 32 -1.30 2.96 2.98
N ASP A 33 -1.69 1.71 3.24
CA ASP A 33 -2.34 1.37 4.50
C ASP A 33 -1.39 1.81 5.62
N ALA A 34 -1.82 2.74 6.48
CA ALA A 34 -0.98 3.26 7.54
C ALA A 34 -0.50 2.13 8.49
N LEU A 35 -1.26 1.03 8.55
CA LEU A 35 -0.87 -0.19 9.26
C LEU A 35 0.37 -0.87 8.66
N TYR A 36 0.64 -0.72 7.37
CA TYR A 36 1.83 -1.27 6.73
C TYR A 36 3.05 -0.33 6.80
N GLU A 37 2.87 0.98 6.95
CA GLU A 37 4.01 1.93 6.94
C GLU A 37 5.04 1.60 8.02
N GLU A 38 4.60 1.35 9.26
CA GLU A 38 5.51 1.02 10.37
C GLU A 38 6.21 -0.33 10.13
N SER A 39 5.45 -1.36 9.72
CA SER A 39 6.01 -2.68 9.42
C SER A 39 7.00 -2.68 8.24
N ILE A 40 6.77 -1.82 7.23
CA ILE A 40 7.66 -1.66 6.08
C ILE A 40 8.96 -0.98 6.52
N LEU A 41 8.87 0.05 7.37
CA LEU A 41 10.06 0.74 7.89
C LEU A 41 10.89 -0.17 8.79
N GLU A 42 10.24 -0.93 9.68
CA GLU A 42 10.92 -1.92 10.53
C GLU A 42 11.64 -2.99 9.68
N GLU A 43 10.95 -3.55 8.69
CA GLU A 43 11.51 -4.56 7.79
C GLU A 43 12.65 -3.98 6.94
N ALA A 44 12.50 -2.76 6.42
CA ALA A 44 13.53 -2.08 5.64
C ALA A 44 14.78 -1.80 6.49
N GLN A 45 14.59 -1.36 7.74
CA GLN A 45 15.69 -1.14 8.66
C GLN A 45 16.40 -2.45 9.00
N ARG A 46 15.65 -3.51 9.34
CA ARG A 46 16.22 -4.83 9.63
C ARG A 46 17.09 -5.33 8.47
N ARG A 47 16.57 -5.29 7.24
CA ARG A 47 17.33 -5.71 6.05
C ARG A 47 18.58 -4.86 5.82
N SER A 48 18.49 -3.54 6.04
CA SER A 48 19.66 -2.66 5.92
C SER A 48 20.75 -3.00 6.94
N ASP A 49 20.35 -3.35 8.17
CA ASP A 49 21.27 -3.76 9.21
C ASP A 49 21.87 -5.15 8.92
N ASP A 50 21.09 -6.10 8.40
CA ASP A 50 21.57 -7.42 7.97
C ASP A 50 22.66 -7.30 6.89
N VAL A 51 22.46 -6.43 5.89
CA VAL A 51 23.48 -6.13 4.87
C VAL A 51 24.72 -5.50 5.49
N ARG A 52 24.57 -4.50 6.38
CA ARG A 52 25.70 -3.85 7.05
C ARG A 52 26.50 -4.80 7.93
N GLN A 53 25.86 -5.80 8.53
CA GLN A 53 26.49 -6.82 9.36
C GLN A 53 27.07 -7.99 8.54
N GLY A 54 26.86 -8.02 7.22
CA GLY A 54 27.26 -9.14 6.37
C GLY A 54 26.44 -10.41 6.58
N LEU A 55 25.24 -10.30 7.15
CA LEU A 55 24.28 -11.39 7.32
C LEU A 55 23.46 -11.63 6.04
N MET A 56 23.47 -10.67 5.11
CA MET A 56 22.82 -10.74 3.81
C MET A 56 23.74 -10.14 2.74
N GLU A 57 23.75 -10.75 1.55
CA GLU A 57 24.49 -10.26 0.39
C GLU A 57 23.58 -9.37 -0.47
N ASP A 58 24.11 -8.23 -0.92
CA ASP A 58 23.44 -7.40 -1.92
C ASP A 58 23.56 -8.07 -3.30
N LEU A 59 22.43 -8.16 -4.01
CA LEU A 59 22.43 -8.56 -5.40
C LEU A 59 22.78 -7.36 -6.29
N SER A 60 23.69 -7.57 -7.24
CA SER A 60 23.83 -6.65 -8.36
C SER A 60 22.56 -6.62 -9.20
N LYS A 61 22.43 -5.57 -10.02
CA LYS A 61 21.30 -5.43 -10.94
C LYS A 61 21.22 -6.63 -11.89
N GLU A 62 22.36 -7.07 -12.41
CA GLU A 62 22.48 -8.18 -13.35
C GLU A 62 22.04 -9.50 -12.71
N GLU A 63 22.44 -9.76 -11.46
CA GLU A 63 22.04 -10.94 -10.69
C GLU A 63 20.54 -10.95 -10.37
N PHE A 64 19.99 -9.79 -9.99
CA PHE A 64 18.56 -9.63 -9.73
C PHE A 64 17.73 -9.96 -10.98
N PHE A 65 18.09 -9.42 -12.14
CA PHE A 65 17.34 -9.67 -13.38
C PHE A 65 17.59 -11.08 -13.97
N ALA A 66 18.70 -11.73 -13.66
CA ALA A 66 18.94 -13.11 -14.10
C ALA A 66 17.95 -14.11 -13.48
N GLY A 67 17.41 -13.81 -12.29
CA GLY A 67 16.40 -14.63 -11.61
C GLY A 67 14.94 -14.30 -11.97
N ILE A 68 14.69 -13.25 -12.76
CA ILE A 68 13.35 -12.81 -13.14
C ILE A 68 13.11 -13.16 -14.62
N ASP A 69 12.28 -14.18 -14.86
CA ASP A 69 11.78 -14.45 -16.22
C ASP A 69 10.76 -13.38 -16.61
N LEU A 70 11.19 -12.37 -17.35
CA LEU A 70 10.35 -11.28 -17.85
C LEU A 70 9.41 -11.70 -18.99
N LYS A 71 9.27 -13.00 -19.28
CA LYS A 71 8.27 -13.52 -20.22
C LYS A 71 6.91 -13.69 -19.55
N LYS A 72 6.16 -12.59 -19.37
CA LYS A 72 4.69 -12.61 -19.29
C LYS A 72 4.11 -11.40 -20.01
#